data_AF-A0A2T6DHL4-F1
#
_entry.id   AF-A0A2T6DHL4-F1
#
_cell.length_a   1.000
_cell.length_b   1.000
_cell.length_c   1.000
_cell.angle_alpha   90.00
_cell.angle_beta   90.00
_cell.angle_gamma   90.00
#
_symmetry.space_group_name_H-M   'P 1'
#
loop_
_entity.id
_entity.type
_entity.pdbx_description
1 polymer ?
#
loop_
_entity_poly.entity_id
_entity_poly.type
_entity_poly.pdbx_seq_one_letter_code
_entity_poly.pdbx_strand_id
1 'polypeptide(L)'
;MHLILRPIARSAMRAALLLTRRRCSTRCGVARVIRQSVRPRGRRAFTLMEVLVAVTVLAVLTLLIAQITGSVFDAIRISNRAVDAAAQSRLAFDRIGLDLNAMIRRGDTDFAGKATTAPSNDFLLQMIASSPSSDPSPGFQNRGLSLVGYRLAPHSGNEGRPCLVRGARAISWDTVGFMGLDGTGYPVKFTEGSYPVKLADADFDILAPGVFRMVVGYQLYPDNEEVYLADGTKIDNARGQIVYSPPVYGDTAPDNLHPDLTRVSCIIVGIAVLDLNSLKLLNAAGVEALAASFSGVPATNMMPVQKWMADTANLTNLPAALPQPVRSSVRLYQRVYPVTPYGSRE
;
A
#
# COMPACT_ATOMS: atom_id res chain seq x y z
N MET A 1 33.73 -26.30 23.81
CA MET A 1 34.61 -25.93 22.68
C MET A 1 34.25 -24.51 22.29
N HIS A 2 35.05 -23.54 22.77
CA HIS A 2 34.79 -22.10 22.71
C HIS A 2 35.20 -21.52 21.35
N LEU A 3 34.35 -20.68 20.73
CA LEU A 3 34.75 -19.79 19.63
C LEU A 3 33.95 -18.47 19.66
N ILE A 4 34.42 -17.60 20.55
CA ILE A 4 34.82 -16.19 20.35
C ILE A 4 34.01 -15.34 19.33
N LEU A 5 33.21 -14.44 19.89
CA LEU A 5 32.69 -13.21 19.30
C LEU A 5 33.80 -12.19 19.01
N ARG A 6 33.69 -11.45 17.89
CA ARG A 6 34.32 -10.13 17.72
C ARG A 6 33.35 -9.14 17.03
N PRO A 7 33.11 -7.95 17.61
CA PRO A 7 32.37 -6.87 16.97
C PRO A 7 33.30 -5.93 16.20
N ILE A 8 32.84 -5.42 15.06
CA ILE A 8 33.52 -4.39 14.27
C ILE A 8 33.17 -3.01 14.87
N ALA A 9 34.24 -2.29 15.23
CA ALA A 9 34.21 -1.05 15.98
C ALA A 9 33.79 0.16 15.14
N ARG A 10 33.09 1.07 15.82
CA ARG A 10 32.88 2.47 15.47
C ARG A 10 34.22 3.19 15.40
N SER A 11 34.45 3.98 14.35
CA SER A 11 35.53 4.97 14.34
C SER A 11 34.95 6.37 14.24
N ALA A 12 35.20 7.13 15.29
CA ALA A 12 34.87 8.54 15.44
C ALA A 12 35.87 9.40 14.66
N MET A 13 35.40 10.44 13.99
CA MET A 13 36.26 11.49 13.47
C MET A 13 35.81 12.83 14.04
N ARG A 14 36.49 13.23 15.12
CA ARG A 14 36.44 14.57 15.73
C ARG A 14 37.70 15.32 15.32
N ALA A 15 37.50 16.61 15.08
CA ALA A 15 38.42 17.74 15.26
C ALA A 15 39.59 17.93 14.27
N ALA A 16 39.57 19.08 13.58
CA ALA A 16 40.77 19.87 13.31
C ALA A 16 40.38 21.35 13.09
N LEU A 17 40.35 22.09 14.18
CA LEU A 17 40.41 23.54 14.23
C LEU A 17 41.88 23.94 14.05
N LEU A 18 42.26 24.52 12.91
CA LEU A 18 43.60 25.08 12.72
C LEU A 18 43.53 26.46 12.07
N LEU A 19 43.74 27.44 12.94
CA LEU A 19 44.17 28.80 12.65
C LEU A 19 45.42 28.79 11.76
N THR A 20 45.34 29.46 10.61
CA THR A 20 46.55 29.88 9.87
C THR A 20 46.57 31.39 9.70
N ARG A 21 47.31 32.02 10.62
CA ARG A 21 47.98 33.32 10.46
C ARG A 21 49.00 33.24 9.31
N ARG A 22 48.97 34.19 8.37
CA ARG A 22 50.12 34.69 7.59
C ARG A 22 49.93 36.20 7.40
N ARG A 23 50.68 37.02 8.14
CA ARG A 23 52.00 37.61 7.84
C ARG A 23 51.92 38.94 7.05
N CYS A 24 52.24 39.97 7.82
CA CYS A 24 52.85 41.26 7.50
C CYS A 24 53.70 41.29 6.22
N SER A 25 53.49 42.30 5.38
CA SER A 25 54.51 42.88 4.51
C SER A 25 54.44 44.40 4.59
N THR A 26 55.55 44.97 5.02
CA THR A 26 55.93 46.37 5.13
C THR A 26 55.97 47.06 3.76
N ARG A 27 55.26 48.19 3.61
CA ARG A 27 55.78 49.32 2.84
C ARG A 27 55.60 50.62 3.62
N CYS A 28 56.76 51.17 3.94
CA CYS A 28 56.99 52.50 4.46
C CYS A 28 56.57 53.51 3.38
N GLY A 29 55.62 54.37 3.73
CA GLY A 29 55.20 55.50 2.92
C GLY A 29 54.85 56.62 3.89
N VAL A 30 55.79 57.55 4.08
CA VAL A 30 55.60 58.77 4.85
C VAL A 30 54.60 59.64 4.10
N ALA A 31 53.32 59.49 4.42
CA ALA A 31 52.25 60.35 3.94
C ALA A 31 51.82 61.29 5.06
N ARG A 32 52.33 62.52 4.96
CA ARG A 32 51.88 63.76 5.59
C ARG A 32 50.41 63.70 6.09
N VAL A 33 50.24 63.64 7.42
CA VAL A 33 48.94 63.76 8.09
C VAL A 33 48.41 65.17 7.90
N ILE A 34 47.58 65.36 6.87
CA ILE A 34 46.71 66.53 6.78
C ILE A 34 45.59 66.28 7.81
N ARG A 35 45.64 67.01 8.94
CA ARG A 35 44.50 67.12 9.86
C ARG A 35 43.34 67.79 9.12
N GLN A 36 42.53 66.99 8.44
CA GLN A 36 41.18 67.41 8.06
C GLN A 36 40.33 67.38 9.32
N SER A 37 39.92 68.57 9.76
CA SER A 37 38.89 68.75 10.77
C SER A 37 37.59 68.11 10.25
N VAL A 38 37.29 66.91 10.74
CA VAL A 38 35.97 66.31 10.59
C VAL A 38 35.01 67.20 11.36
N ARG A 39 34.37 68.13 10.65
CA ARG A 39 33.21 68.84 11.17
C ARG A 39 32.20 67.78 11.62
N PRO A 40 31.66 67.84 12.85
CA PRO A 40 30.58 66.96 13.24
C PRO A 40 29.41 67.25 12.30
N ARG A 41 29.20 66.38 11.31
CA ARG A 41 27.96 66.37 10.53
C ARG A 41 26.86 66.15 11.55
N GLY A 42 25.99 67.16 11.69
CA GLY A 42 24.88 67.12 12.64
C GLY A 42 24.18 65.78 12.54
N ARG A 43 24.17 65.03 13.64
CA ARG A 43 23.41 63.78 13.76
C ARG A 43 21.94 64.14 13.59
N ARG A 44 21.44 64.05 12.37
CA ARG A 44 19.99 64.03 12.13
C ARG A 44 19.50 62.72 12.75
N ALA A 45 18.93 62.82 13.94
CA ALA A 45 18.21 61.71 14.53
C ALA A 45 17.04 61.37 13.59
N PHE A 46 16.83 60.07 13.34
CA PHE A 46 15.68 59.58 12.60
C PHE A 46 14.41 60.17 13.23
N THR A 47 13.52 60.70 12.41
CA THR A 47 12.25 61.22 12.93
C THR A 47 11.44 60.04 13.50
N LEU A 48 10.66 60.29 14.54
CA LEU A 48 9.82 59.26 15.17
C LEU A 48 8.89 58.60 14.14
N MET A 49 8.42 59.38 13.15
CA MET A 49 7.62 58.91 12.03
C MET A 49 8.39 57.91 11.14
N GLU A 50 9.65 58.17 10.83
CA GLU A 50 10.48 57.30 9.99
C GLU A 50 10.75 55.94 10.65
N VAL A 51 10.97 55.93 11.97
CA VAL A 51 11.11 54.68 12.74
C VAL A 51 9.78 53.91 12.79
N LEU A 52 8.65 54.60 12.98
CA LEU A 52 7.33 53.96 13.01
C LEU A 52 7.01 53.32 11.66
N VAL A 53 7.25 54.04 10.56
CA VAL A 53 7.07 53.50 9.20
C VAL A 53 7.98 52.29 8.96
N ALA A 54 9.27 52.37 9.33
CA ALA A 54 10.19 51.23 9.17
C ALA A 54 9.74 49.98 9.94
N VAL A 55 9.28 50.14 11.18
CA VAL A 55 8.77 49.02 12.00
C VAL A 55 7.48 48.44 11.41
N THR A 56 6.57 49.27 10.89
CA THR A 56 5.34 48.78 10.24
C THR A 56 5.65 47.97 8.98
N VAL A 57 6.54 48.46 8.11
CA VAL A 57 6.95 47.72 6.90
C VAL A 57 7.65 46.42 7.26
N LEU A 58 8.54 46.44 8.26
CA LEU A 58 9.19 45.24 8.76
C LEU A 58 8.16 44.22 9.28
N ALA A 59 7.19 44.67 10.08
CA ALA A 59 6.14 43.80 10.61
C ALA A 59 5.32 43.16 9.49
N VAL A 60 4.91 43.93 8.48
CA VAL A 60 4.18 43.41 7.31
C VAL A 60 5.04 42.39 6.54
N LEU A 61 6.32 42.69 6.30
CA LEU A 61 7.23 41.76 5.62
C LEU A 61 7.42 40.45 6.40
N THR A 62 7.59 40.53 7.73
CA THR A 62 7.71 39.32 8.56
C THR A 62 6.44 38.47 8.55
N LEU A 63 5.26 39.11 8.54
CA LEU A 63 3.98 38.41 8.46
C LEU A 63 3.81 37.69 7.11
N LEU A 64 4.19 38.36 6.01
CA LEU A 64 4.14 37.76 4.67
C LEU A 64 5.07 36.54 4.55
N ILE A 65 6.30 36.65 5.07
CA ILE A 65 7.25 35.53 5.09
C ILE A 65 6.70 34.37 5.93
N ALA A 66 6.11 34.64 7.09
CA ALA A 66 5.50 33.62 7.93
C ALA A 66 4.34 32.89 7.22
N GLN A 67 3.47 33.63 6.51
CA GLN A 67 2.38 33.05 5.74
C GLN A 67 2.87 32.16 4.59
N ILE A 68 3.85 32.64 3.80
CA ILE A 68 4.45 31.87 2.71
C ILE A 68 5.13 30.60 3.26
N THR A 69 5.85 30.72 4.37
CA THR A 69 6.50 29.58 5.00
C THR A 69 5.48 28.55 5.48
N GLY A 70 4.36 29.00 6.04
CA GLY A 70 3.25 28.13 6.44
C GLY A 70 2.65 27.35 5.26
N SER A 71 2.34 28.03 4.15
CA SER A 71 1.78 27.36 2.97
C SER A 71 2.75 26.37 2.32
N VAL A 72 4.05 26.68 2.33
CA VAL A 72 5.10 25.75 1.87
C VAL A 72 5.15 24.50 2.75
N PHE A 73 5.07 24.64 4.08
CA PHE A 73 5.05 23.48 4.96
C PHE A 73 3.82 22.60 4.77
N ASP A 74 2.64 23.18 4.54
CA ASP A 74 1.43 22.40 4.26
C ASP A 74 1.53 21.66 2.92
N ALA A 75 2.06 22.30 1.88
CA ALA A 75 2.32 21.66 0.59
C ALA A 75 3.31 20.49 0.72
N ILE A 76 4.40 20.67 1.47
CA ILE A 76 5.37 19.60 1.74
C ILE A 76 4.71 18.44 2.48
N ARG A 77 3.86 18.71 3.49
CA ARG A 77 3.15 17.67 4.24
C ARG A 77 2.20 16.87 3.34
N ILE A 78 1.43 17.53 2.49
CA ILE A 78 0.53 16.85 1.54
C ILE A 78 1.33 15.97 0.58
N SER A 79 2.45 16.47 0.06
CA SER A 79 3.35 15.72 -0.82
C SER A 79 3.89 14.47 -0.13
N ASN A 80 4.43 14.61 1.09
CA ASN A 80 4.98 13.49 1.84
C ASN A 80 3.92 12.41 2.13
N ARG A 81 2.69 12.79 2.49
CA ARG A 81 1.59 11.83 2.69
C ARG A 81 1.26 11.06 1.41
N ALA A 82 1.26 11.73 0.26
CA ALA A 82 1.02 11.07 -1.02
C ALA A 82 2.16 10.09 -1.38
N VAL A 83 3.41 10.45 -1.10
CA VAL A 83 4.58 9.58 -1.30
C VAL A 83 4.52 8.36 -0.37
N ASP A 84 4.18 8.54 0.90
CA ASP A 84 4.05 7.45 1.87
C ASP A 84 2.94 6.47 1.47
N ALA A 85 1.75 6.97 1.10
CA ALA A 85 0.66 6.13 0.63
C ALA A 85 1.02 5.39 -0.67
N ALA A 86 1.76 6.03 -1.58
CA ALA A 86 2.25 5.38 -2.79
C ALA A 86 3.32 4.32 -2.51
N ALA A 87 4.16 4.50 -1.49
CA ALA A 87 5.14 3.50 -1.09
C ALA A 87 4.45 2.24 -0.53
N GLN A 88 3.43 2.43 0.31
CA GLN A 88 2.61 1.34 0.84
C GLN A 88 1.86 0.57 -0.26
N SER A 89 1.28 1.28 -1.23
CA SER A 89 0.58 0.64 -2.35
C SER A 89 1.54 -0.16 -3.24
N ARG A 90 2.74 0.37 -3.53
CA ARG A 90 3.78 -0.34 -4.28
C ARG A 90 4.19 -1.63 -3.58
N LEU A 91 4.48 -1.59 -2.29
CA LEU A 91 4.83 -2.80 -1.51
C LEU A 91 3.73 -3.86 -1.61
N ALA A 92 2.47 -3.47 -1.42
CA ALA A 92 1.33 -4.38 -1.56
C ALA A 92 1.25 -4.99 -2.96
N PHE A 93 1.27 -4.15 -4.00
CA PHE A 93 1.12 -4.61 -5.38
C PHE A 93 2.30 -5.42 -5.90
N ASP A 94 3.53 -5.07 -5.54
CA ASP A 94 4.70 -5.83 -5.97
C ASP A 94 4.68 -7.22 -5.33
N ARG A 95 4.28 -7.32 -4.05
CA ARG A 95 4.15 -8.62 -3.41
C ARG A 95 3.03 -9.47 -3.99
N ILE A 96 1.84 -8.89 -4.21
CA ILE A 96 0.72 -9.57 -4.87
C ILE A 96 1.13 -10.02 -6.28
N GLY A 97 1.85 -9.18 -7.02
CA GLY A 97 2.33 -9.52 -8.36
C GLY A 97 3.32 -10.67 -8.37
N LEU A 98 4.25 -10.70 -7.42
CA LEU A 98 5.20 -11.81 -7.28
C LEU A 98 4.49 -13.13 -6.97
N ASP A 99 3.47 -13.12 -6.11
CA ASP A 99 2.73 -14.33 -5.77
C ASP A 99 1.82 -14.80 -6.91
N LEU A 100 1.14 -13.88 -7.59
CA LEU A 100 0.34 -14.19 -8.79
C LEU A 100 1.18 -14.72 -9.95
N ASN A 101 2.43 -14.26 -10.06
CA ASN A 101 3.38 -14.78 -11.05
C ASN A 101 3.94 -16.16 -10.66
N ALA A 102 4.08 -16.42 -9.36
CA ALA A 102 4.47 -17.72 -8.81
C ALA A 102 3.29 -18.70 -8.66
N MET A 103 2.07 -18.28 -9.00
CA MET A 103 0.85 -19.09 -8.86
C MET A 103 0.88 -20.30 -9.78
N ILE A 104 0.46 -21.45 -9.26
CA ILE A 104 0.28 -22.66 -10.05
C ILE A 104 -1.00 -22.51 -10.87
N ARG A 105 -0.89 -22.55 -12.20
CA ARG A 105 -2.00 -22.35 -13.14
C ARG A 105 -2.49 -23.67 -13.71
N ARG A 106 -2.86 -24.62 -12.85
CA ARG A 106 -3.42 -25.90 -13.30
C ARG A 106 -4.92 -25.93 -13.06
N GLY A 107 -5.64 -26.66 -13.90
CA GLY A 107 -7.09 -26.84 -13.74
C GLY A 107 -7.48 -27.68 -12.52
N ASP A 108 -6.54 -28.41 -11.92
CA ASP A 108 -6.73 -29.28 -10.76
C ASP A 108 -6.26 -28.66 -9.44
N THR A 109 -6.07 -27.35 -9.42
CA THR A 109 -5.72 -26.58 -8.22
C THR A 109 -6.79 -25.53 -7.94
N ASP A 110 -7.22 -25.46 -6.68
CA ASP A 110 -8.19 -24.44 -6.27
C ASP A 110 -7.59 -23.03 -6.27
N PHE A 111 -8.45 -22.05 -6.45
CA PHE A 111 -8.17 -20.64 -6.41
C PHE A 111 -9.38 -19.95 -5.81
N ALA A 112 -9.21 -19.20 -4.73
CA ALA A 112 -10.31 -18.44 -4.15
C ALA A 112 -10.00 -16.96 -4.27
N GLY A 113 -10.93 -16.19 -4.82
CA GLY A 113 -10.91 -14.75 -4.65
C GLY A 113 -12.32 -14.21 -4.61
N LYS A 114 -12.51 -13.23 -3.75
CA LYS A 114 -13.83 -12.72 -3.37
C LYS A 114 -13.76 -11.21 -3.26
N ALA A 115 -14.68 -10.54 -3.93
CA ALA A 115 -14.97 -9.15 -3.63
C ALA A 115 -15.93 -9.10 -2.43
N THR A 116 -15.48 -8.55 -1.30
CA THR A 116 -16.33 -8.37 -0.13
C THR A 116 -17.12 -7.06 -0.26
N THR A 117 -18.41 -7.05 0.09
CA THR A 117 -19.25 -5.85 0.09
C THR A 117 -18.97 -4.95 1.30
N ALA A 118 -18.42 -5.51 2.38
CA ALA A 118 -18.12 -4.84 3.64
C ALA A 118 -16.71 -5.20 4.14
N PRO A 119 -16.14 -4.45 5.11
CA PRO A 119 -14.94 -4.87 5.81
C PRO A 119 -15.18 -6.23 6.46
N SER A 120 -14.39 -7.23 6.09
CA SER A 120 -14.49 -8.59 6.59
C SER A 120 -13.09 -9.17 6.73
N ASN A 121 -12.91 -10.03 7.73
CA ASN A 121 -11.69 -10.82 7.94
C ASN A 121 -11.60 -12.03 6.99
N ASP A 122 -12.54 -12.15 6.04
CA ASP A 122 -12.52 -13.16 5.00
C ASP A 122 -11.29 -13.04 4.09
N PHE A 123 -10.89 -14.17 3.52
CA PHE A 123 -9.90 -14.20 2.45
C PHE A 123 -10.42 -13.45 1.22
N LEU A 124 -9.63 -12.48 0.76
CA LEU A 124 -9.89 -11.73 -0.46
C LEU A 124 -9.26 -12.41 -1.66
N LEU A 125 -8.12 -13.06 -1.45
CA LEU A 125 -7.38 -13.82 -2.45
C LEU A 125 -6.62 -14.95 -1.75
N GLN A 126 -6.73 -16.16 -2.27
CA GLN A 126 -6.06 -17.35 -1.78
C GLN A 126 -5.68 -18.25 -2.95
N MET A 127 -4.45 -18.71 -2.97
CA MET A 127 -3.89 -19.47 -4.09
C MET A 127 -2.75 -20.37 -3.64
N ILE A 128 -2.44 -21.38 -4.45
CA ILE A 128 -1.20 -22.15 -4.33
C ILE A 128 -0.14 -21.49 -5.22
N ALA A 129 1.01 -21.16 -4.64
CA ALA A 129 2.12 -20.53 -5.35
C ALA A 129 3.46 -21.16 -4.96
N SER A 130 4.46 -21.06 -5.83
CA SER A 130 5.85 -21.41 -5.52
C SER A 130 6.59 -20.33 -4.71
N SER A 131 5.82 -19.49 -4.00
CA SER A 131 6.37 -18.39 -3.20
C SER A 131 7.03 -18.91 -1.92
N PRO A 132 8.07 -18.23 -1.39
CA PRO A 132 8.62 -18.56 -0.09
C PRO A 132 7.61 -18.29 1.02
N SER A 133 7.59 -19.18 2.01
CA SER A 133 6.75 -19.11 3.20
C SER A 133 7.58 -19.32 4.46
N SER A 134 7.12 -18.75 5.57
CA SER A 134 7.67 -18.97 6.90
C SER A 134 6.88 -20.09 7.57
N ASP A 135 7.23 -21.34 7.28
CA ASP A 135 6.72 -22.46 8.08
C ASP A 135 7.66 -22.69 9.27
N PRO A 136 7.22 -22.48 10.51
CA PRO A 136 8.04 -22.72 11.70
C PRO A 136 8.20 -24.21 12.04
N SER A 137 7.57 -25.12 11.29
CA SER A 137 7.58 -26.55 11.59
C SER A 137 9.01 -27.15 11.51
N PRO A 138 9.50 -27.83 12.57
CA PRO A 138 10.83 -28.42 12.58
C PRO A 138 10.91 -29.61 11.62
N GLY A 139 11.83 -29.54 10.66
CA GLY A 139 12.00 -30.54 9.59
C GLY A 139 11.61 -29.96 8.24
N PHE A 140 12.59 -29.54 7.46
CA PHE A 140 12.46 -28.77 6.21
C PHE A 140 11.81 -29.55 5.05
N GLN A 141 10.61 -30.09 5.21
CA GLN A 141 9.89 -30.74 4.12
C GLN A 141 9.18 -29.74 3.19
N ASN A 142 9.82 -28.64 2.85
CA ASN A 142 9.20 -27.70 1.91
C ASN A 142 9.26 -28.27 0.48
N ARG A 143 8.09 -28.51 -0.12
CA ARG A 143 7.97 -28.94 -1.53
C ARG A 143 8.32 -27.83 -2.54
N GLY A 144 8.64 -26.63 -2.06
CA GLY A 144 8.77 -25.43 -2.88
C GLY A 144 7.41 -24.84 -3.25
N LEU A 145 6.33 -25.30 -2.60
CA LEU A 145 4.98 -24.82 -2.76
C LEU A 145 4.46 -24.26 -1.44
N SER A 146 3.68 -23.20 -1.52
CA SER A 146 3.01 -22.61 -0.38
C SER A 146 1.58 -22.26 -0.72
N LEU A 147 0.71 -22.38 0.29
CA LEU A 147 -0.60 -21.75 0.26
C LEU A 147 -0.41 -20.30 0.67
N VAL A 148 -0.82 -19.37 -0.19
CA VAL A 148 -0.72 -17.93 0.02
C VAL A 148 -2.12 -17.35 0.15
N GLY A 149 -2.30 -16.44 1.11
CA GLY A 149 -3.58 -15.78 1.35
C GLY A 149 -3.41 -14.29 1.65
N TYR A 150 -4.36 -13.50 1.17
CA TYR A 150 -4.50 -12.08 1.43
C TYR A 150 -5.86 -11.80 2.05
N ARG A 151 -5.86 -11.00 3.11
CA ARG A 151 -7.08 -10.51 3.74
C ARG A 151 -6.84 -9.16 4.40
N LEU A 152 -7.94 -8.49 4.73
CA LEU A 152 -7.92 -7.34 5.61
C LEU A 152 -8.31 -7.82 6.98
N ALA A 153 -7.40 -7.74 7.94
CA ALA A 153 -7.67 -8.20 9.30
C ALA A 153 -7.04 -7.26 10.32
N PRO A 154 -7.63 -7.12 11.51
CA PRO A 154 -6.96 -6.45 12.63
C PRO A 154 -5.70 -7.22 12.99
N HIS A 155 -4.58 -6.51 13.16
CA HIS A 155 -3.30 -7.12 13.50
C HIS A 155 -2.67 -6.43 14.72
N SER A 156 -2.10 -7.21 15.63
CA SER A 156 -1.49 -6.70 16.88
C SER A 156 -0.37 -5.70 16.61
N GLY A 157 0.48 -5.99 15.62
CA GLY A 157 1.53 -5.09 15.13
C GLY A 157 1.04 -3.77 14.49
N ASN A 158 -0.26 -3.60 14.27
CA ASN A 158 -0.88 -2.35 13.78
C ASN A 158 -1.89 -1.80 14.80
N GLU A 159 -1.64 -2.02 16.11
CA GLU A 159 -2.51 -1.59 17.20
C GLU A 159 -3.97 -2.09 17.07
N GLY A 160 -4.16 -3.29 16.50
CA GLY A 160 -5.48 -3.88 16.27
C GLY A 160 -6.29 -3.21 15.15
N ARG A 161 -5.70 -2.29 14.39
CA ARG A 161 -6.36 -1.64 13.25
C ARG A 161 -6.37 -2.60 12.04
N PRO A 162 -7.48 -2.70 11.28
CA PRO A 162 -7.50 -3.49 10.07
C PRO A 162 -6.44 -3.01 9.07
N CYS A 163 -5.63 -3.95 8.59
CA CYS A 163 -4.65 -3.70 7.54
C CYS A 163 -4.55 -4.87 6.58
N LEU A 164 -3.93 -4.64 5.42
CA LEU A 164 -3.60 -5.71 4.50
C LEU A 164 -2.53 -6.60 5.10
N VAL A 165 -2.91 -7.84 5.35
CA VAL A 165 -2.03 -8.90 5.82
C VAL A 165 -1.84 -9.93 4.73
N ARG A 166 -0.64 -10.50 4.68
CA ARG A 166 -0.30 -11.61 3.80
C ARG A 166 0.09 -12.80 4.67
N GLY A 167 -0.58 -13.91 4.44
CA GLY A 167 -0.22 -15.20 5.03
C GLY A 167 0.39 -16.12 3.99
N ALA A 168 1.39 -16.89 4.39
CA ALA A 168 1.89 -17.98 3.55
C ALA A 168 2.38 -19.14 4.40
N ARG A 169 1.96 -20.34 4.05
CA ARG A 169 2.35 -21.57 4.72
C ARG A 169 2.85 -22.60 3.73
N ALA A 170 3.99 -23.23 4.04
CA ALA A 170 4.57 -24.24 3.17
C ALA A 170 3.67 -25.46 3.09
N ILE A 171 3.68 -26.12 1.93
CA ILE A 171 3.06 -27.43 1.76
C ILE A 171 4.15 -28.48 1.87
N SER A 172 3.94 -29.44 2.77
CA SER A 172 4.92 -30.49 3.08
C SER A 172 5.04 -31.52 1.95
N TRP A 173 6.14 -32.26 1.88
CA TRP A 173 6.26 -33.44 1.03
C TRP A 173 5.34 -34.58 1.47
N ASP A 174 5.09 -34.72 2.76
CA ASP A 174 4.15 -35.70 3.32
C ASP A 174 2.69 -35.37 2.97
N THR A 175 2.44 -34.15 2.51
CA THR A 175 1.12 -33.69 2.10
C THR A 175 0.81 -34.15 0.67
N VAL A 176 -0.24 -34.97 0.54
CA VAL A 176 -0.73 -35.54 -0.72
C VAL A 176 -2.22 -35.28 -0.90
N GLY A 177 -2.73 -35.37 -2.12
CA GLY A 177 -4.17 -35.29 -2.41
C GLY A 177 -4.80 -33.88 -2.40
N PHE A 178 -3.99 -32.83 -2.31
CA PHE A 178 -4.45 -31.42 -2.40
C PHE A 178 -4.39 -30.84 -3.81
N MET A 179 -3.78 -31.58 -4.73
CA MET A 179 -3.82 -31.32 -6.17
C MET A 179 -4.44 -32.55 -6.81
N GLY A 180 -5.37 -32.34 -7.72
CA GLY A 180 -6.10 -33.40 -8.37
C GLY A 180 -7.60 -33.20 -8.29
N LEU A 181 -8.31 -34.17 -8.84
CA LEU A 181 -9.76 -34.17 -8.88
C LEU A 181 -10.30 -35.02 -7.74
N ASP A 182 -11.38 -34.56 -7.12
CA ASP A 182 -12.16 -35.30 -6.15
C ASP A 182 -12.97 -36.44 -6.83
N GLY A 183 -13.77 -37.15 -6.03
CA GLY A 183 -14.62 -38.23 -6.54
C GLY A 183 -15.70 -37.78 -7.54
N THR A 184 -15.91 -36.47 -7.69
CA THR A 184 -16.85 -35.87 -8.64
C THR A 184 -16.15 -35.33 -9.90
N GLY A 185 -14.82 -35.44 -9.98
CA GLY A 185 -14.04 -34.99 -11.13
C GLY A 185 -13.69 -33.51 -11.09
N TYR A 186 -13.80 -32.85 -9.93
CA TYR A 186 -13.49 -31.43 -9.75
C TYR A 186 -12.34 -31.18 -8.77
N PRO A 187 -11.65 -30.03 -8.82
CA PRO A 187 -10.53 -29.73 -7.93
C PRO A 187 -10.92 -29.69 -6.46
N VAL A 188 -10.09 -30.30 -5.60
CA VAL A 188 -10.23 -30.25 -4.14
C VAL A 188 -10.14 -28.80 -3.64
N LYS A 189 -11.19 -28.30 -2.97
CA LYS A 189 -11.27 -26.90 -2.51
C LYS A 189 -10.53 -26.63 -1.21
N PHE A 190 -10.12 -25.37 -0.99
CA PHE A 190 -9.52 -24.91 0.28
C PHE A 190 -10.43 -25.06 1.49
N THR A 191 -11.75 -25.05 1.28
CA THR A 191 -12.76 -25.13 2.34
C THR A 191 -13.01 -26.56 2.82
N GLU A 192 -12.65 -27.55 2.01
CA GLU A 192 -12.88 -28.96 2.34
C GLU A 192 -11.96 -29.43 3.47
N GLY A 193 -12.46 -30.38 4.28
CA GLY A 193 -11.67 -31.01 5.35
C GLY A 193 -10.50 -31.87 4.83
N SER A 194 -10.57 -32.29 3.56
CA SER A 194 -9.52 -32.97 2.81
C SER A 194 -8.33 -32.05 2.50
N TYR A 195 -8.51 -30.72 2.52
CA TYR A 195 -7.42 -29.80 2.22
C TYR A 195 -6.41 -29.76 3.39
N PRO A 196 -5.15 -30.14 3.15
CA PRO A 196 -4.22 -30.52 4.21
C PRO A 196 -3.57 -29.35 4.95
N VAL A 197 -3.65 -28.14 4.40
CA VAL A 197 -3.00 -26.95 4.97
C VAL A 197 -3.99 -25.79 5.02
N LYS A 198 -4.38 -25.37 6.22
CA LYS A 198 -5.19 -24.17 6.43
C LYS A 198 -4.31 -23.03 6.95
N LEU A 199 -4.52 -21.83 6.42
CA LEU A 199 -3.87 -20.62 6.93
C LEU A 199 -4.52 -20.23 8.25
N ALA A 200 -3.73 -20.22 9.32
CA ALA A 200 -4.14 -19.76 10.64
C ALA A 200 -3.76 -18.29 10.84
N ASP A 201 -4.34 -17.62 11.83
CA ASP A 201 -4.05 -16.20 12.11
C ASP A 201 -2.57 -15.92 12.38
N ALA A 202 -1.84 -16.89 12.93
CA ALA A 202 -0.40 -16.80 13.19
C ALA A 202 0.47 -16.85 11.92
N ASP A 203 -0.08 -17.33 10.79
CA ASP A 203 0.66 -17.41 9.53
C ASP A 203 0.68 -16.07 8.79
N PHE A 204 -0.02 -15.05 9.30
CA PHE A 204 -0.19 -13.75 8.65
C PHE A 204 0.74 -12.70 9.23
N ASP A 205 1.44 -12.00 8.34
CA ASP A 205 2.20 -10.80 8.65
C ASP A 205 1.59 -9.57 8.00
N ILE A 206 1.87 -8.40 8.59
CA ILE A 206 1.48 -7.11 8.01
C ILE A 206 2.26 -6.90 6.72
N LEU A 207 1.54 -6.82 5.59
CA LEU A 207 2.12 -6.43 4.32
C LEU A 207 2.16 -4.90 4.17
N ALA A 208 1.03 -4.25 4.44
CA ALA A 208 0.90 -2.80 4.31
C ALA A 208 -0.08 -2.26 5.38
N PRO A 209 0.41 -1.63 6.47
CA PRO A 209 -0.43 -1.15 7.57
C PRO A 209 -1.42 -0.05 7.16
N GLY A 210 -1.12 0.72 6.11
CA GLY A 210 -1.97 1.80 5.62
C GLY A 210 -3.10 1.36 4.68
N VAL A 211 -3.09 0.09 4.22
CA VAL A 211 -4.13 -0.41 3.31
C VAL A 211 -5.30 -0.93 4.13
N PHE A 212 -6.44 -0.23 4.05
CA PHE A 212 -7.64 -0.55 4.83
C PHE A 212 -8.77 -1.14 3.98
N ARG A 213 -8.64 -1.10 2.64
CA ARG A 213 -9.59 -1.70 1.70
C ARG A 213 -8.86 -2.29 0.50
N MET A 214 -9.32 -3.44 0.03
CA MET A 214 -8.85 -4.11 -1.16
C MET A 214 -10.05 -4.79 -1.83
N VAL A 215 -10.10 -4.71 -3.15
CA VAL A 215 -11.09 -5.39 -4.00
C VAL A 215 -10.34 -6.09 -5.12
N VAL A 216 -10.78 -7.31 -5.42
CA VAL A 216 -10.28 -8.13 -6.52
C VAL A 216 -11.39 -8.24 -7.56
N GLY A 217 -11.07 -7.87 -8.80
CA GLY A 217 -11.91 -8.05 -9.97
C GLY A 217 -11.23 -8.95 -11.00
N TYR A 218 -12.03 -9.50 -11.90
CA TYR A 218 -11.62 -10.41 -12.95
C TYR A 218 -12.05 -9.82 -14.29
N GLN A 219 -11.10 -9.68 -15.21
CA GLN A 219 -11.44 -9.41 -16.60
C GLN A 219 -11.62 -10.74 -17.31
N LEU A 220 -12.81 -10.96 -17.87
CA LEU A 220 -13.12 -12.18 -18.61
C LEU A 220 -12.29 -12.27 -19.89
N TYR A 221 -11.95 -13.48 -20.30
CA TYR A 221 -11.39 -13.72 -21.62
C TYR A 221 -12.47 -13.52 -22.70
N PRO A 222 -12.20 -12.82 -23.81
CA PRO A 222 -13.19 -12.56 -24.84
C PRO A 222 -13.36 -13.76 -25.78
N ASP A 223 -13.97 -14.83 -25.29
CA ASP A 223 -14.28 -16.06 -26.06
C ASP A 223 -15.67 -16.02 -26.75
N ASN A 224 -16.51 -15.02 -26.46
CA ASN A 224 -17.93 -14.94 -26.84
C ASN A 224 -18.78 -16.13 -26.37
N GLU A 225 -18.33 -16.89 -25.38
CA GLU A 225 -19.08 -17.98 -24.80
C GLU A 225 -19.83 -17.51 -23.54
N GLU A 226 -20.81 -18.30 -23.11
CA GLU A 226 -21.55 -18.05 -21.88
C GLU A 226 -20.66 -18.30 -20.66
N VAL A 227 -20.66 -17.41 -19.67
CA VAL A 227 -19.91 -17.53 -18.41
C VAL A 227 -20.87 -17.50 -17.23
N TYR A 228 -20.71 -18.44 -16.31
CA TYR A 228 -21.37 -18.43 -15.01
C TYR A 228 -20.42 -17.87 -13.95
N LEU A 229 -20.94 -17.00 -13.09
CA LEU A 229 -20.20 -16.42 -11.97
C LEU A 229 -20.60 -17.10 -10.66
N ALA A 230 -19.69 -17.11 -9.68
CA ALA A 230 -19.95 -17.69 -8.35
C ALA A 230 -21.14 -17.07 -7.60
N ASP A 231 -21.56 -15.85 -7.95
CA ASP A 231 -22.74 -15.18 -7.40
C ASP A 231 -24.06 -15.62 -8.06
N GLY A 232 -24.01 -16.55 -9.00
CA GLY A 232 -25.16 -17.05 -9.76
C GLY A 232 -25.48 -16.23 -11.02
N THR A 233 -24.75 -15.14 -11.28
CA THR A 233 -24.97 -14.32 -12.47
C THR A 233 -24.49 -15.06 -13.73
N LYS A 234 -25.32 -15.05 -14.77
CA LYS A 234 -24.95 -15.53 -16.11
C LYS A 234 -24.59 -14.35 -17.01
N ILE A 235 -23.49 -14.47 -17.74
CA ILE A 235 -23.09 -13.53 -18.80
C ILE A 235 -23.16 -14.29 -20.14
N ASP A 236 -24.07 -13.87 -21.01
CA ASP A 236 -24.34 -14.60 -22.27
C ASP A 236 -23.16 -14.60 -23.25
N ASN A 237 -22.35 -13.54 -23.24
CA ASN A 237 -21.22 -13.41 -24.14
C ASN A 237 -20.05 -12.73 -23.42
N ALA A 238 -19.00 -13.48 -23.08
CA ALA A 238 -17.78 -12.90 -22.56
C ALA A 238 -16.97 -12.20 -23.67
N ARG A 239 -16.80 -10.89 -23.51
CA ARG A 239 -16.17 -9.96 -24.46
C ARG A 239 -15.09 -9.10 -23.81
N GLY A 240 -14.53 -9.54 -22.68
CA GLY A 240 -13.57 -8.75 -21.91
C GLY A 240 -14.19 -7.91 -20.79
N GLN A 241 -15.40 -8.24 -20.33
CA GLN A 241 -16.05 -7.54 -19.23
C GLN A 241 -15.28 -7.70 -17.93
N ILE A 242 -15.36 -6.69 -17.07
CA ILE A 242 -14.83 -6.75 -15.70
C ILE A 242 -15.95 -7.20 -14.77
N VAL A 243 -15.71 -8.29 -14.05
CA VAL A 243 -16.62 -8.87 -13.06
C VAL A 243 -15.92 -8.96 -11.71
N TYR A 244 -16.69 -9.04 -10.63
CA TYR A 244 -16.15 -9.07 -9.27
C TYR A 244 -16.49 -10.33 -8.48
N SER A 245 -17.30 -11.19 -9.09
CA SER A 245 -17.43 -12.59 -8.71
C SER A 245 -16.55 -13.41 -9.65
N PRO A 246 -15.79 -14.40 -9.15
CA PRO A 246 -14.97 -15.24 -10.01
C PRO A 246 -15.86 -16.03 -11.00
N PRO A 247 -15.41 -16.21 -12.25
CA PRO A 247 -16.04 -17.15 -13.17
C PRO A 247 -15.87 -18.56 -12.63
N VAL A 248 -16.90 -19.38 -12.79
CA VAL A 248 -16.94 -20.75 -12.26
C VAL A 248 -17.43 -21.74 -13.31
N TYR A 249 -17.01 -22.98 -13.13
CA TYR A 249 -17.54 -24.16 -13.81
C TYR A 249 -17.96 -25.19 -12.77
N GLY A 250 -18.91 -26.06 -13.12
CA GLY A 250 -19.45 -27.06 -12.20
C GLY A 250 -20.91 -27.36 -12.44
N ASP A 251 -21.47 -28.25 -11.63
CA ASP A 251 -22.91 -28.47 -11.58
C ASP A 251 -23.61 -27.27 -10.91
N THR A 252 -24.90 -27.10 -11.17
CA THR A 252 -25.75 -25.99 -10.70
C THR A 252 -25.86 -25.86 -9.17
N ALA A 253 -25.32 -26.81 -8.41
CA ALA A 253 -25.25 -26.74 -6.96
C ALA A 253 -24.13 -25.77 -6.50
N PRO A 254 -24.41 -24.80 -5.62
CA PRO A 254 -23.43 -23.78 -5.21
C PRO A 254 -22.17 -24.37 -4.55
N ASP A 255 -22.30 -25.53 -3.91
CA ASP A 255 -21.18 -26.24 -3.26
C ASP A 255 -20.22 -26.90 -4.26
N ASN A 256 -20.61 -27.05 -5.53
CA ASN A 256 -19.84 -27.68 -6.60
C ASN A 256 -19.31 -26.66 -7.64
N LEU A 257 -19.32 -25.36 -7.31
CA LEU A 257 -18.78 -24.33 -8.20
C LEU A 257 -17.27 -24.20 -8.01
N HIS A 258 -16.49 -24.38 -9.07
CA HIS A 258 -15.03 -24.31 -9.07
C HIS A 258 -14.55 -23.10 -9.88
N PRO A 259 -13.66 -22.25 -9.36
CA PRO A 259 -13.18 -21.08 -10.09
C PRO A 259 -12.42 -21.44 -11.37
N ASP A 260 -12.85 -20.86 -12.49
CA ASP A 260 -12.28 -21.09 -13.81
C ASP A 260 -11.27 -19.99 -14.17
N LEU A 261 -9.99 -20.21 -13.87
CA LEU A 261 -8.93 -19.27 -14.24
C LEU A 261 -8.64 -19.24 -15.75
N THR A 262 -9.07 -20.23 -16.54
CA THR A 262 -8.84 -20.24 -17.99
C THR A 262 -9.67 -19.18 -18.71
N ARG A 263 -10.79 -18.77 -18.08
CA ARG A 263 -11.70 -17.74 -18.59
C ARG A 263 -11.43 -16.36 -18.00
N VAL A 264 -10.32 -16.21 -17.28
CA VAL A 264 -9.84 -14.93 -16.74
C VAL A 264 -8.62 -14.48 -17.55
N SER A 265 -8.75 -13.37 -18.27
CA SER A 265 -7.62 -12.72 -18.96
C SER A 265 -6.68 -12.04 -17.97
N CYS A 266 -7.23 -11.23 -17.04
CA CYS A 266 -6.45 -10.56 -16.03
C CYS A 266 -7.19 -10.44 -14.69
N ILE A 267 -6.41 -10.33 -13.61
CA ILE A 267 -6.89 -10.00 -12.26
C ILE A 267 -6.61 -8.52 -12.01
N ILE A 268 -7.63 -7.78 -11.60
CA ILE A 268 -7.57 -6.36 -11.29
C ILE A 268 -7.63 -6.22 -9.78
N VAL A 269 -6.61 -5.62 -9.18
CA VAL A 269 -6.59 -5.37 -7.73
C VAL A 269 -6.68 -3.88 -7.50
N GLY A 270 -7.72 -3.45 -6.80
CA GLY A 270 -7.89 -2.08 -6.32
C GLY A 270 -7.66 -2.01 -4.82
N ILE A 271 -6.93 -1.01 -4.35
CA ILE A 271 -6.70 -0.77 -2.92
C ILE A 271 -6.96 0.69 -2.54
N ALA A 272 -7.50 0.89 -1.34
CA ALA A 272 -7.58 2.20 -0.70
C ALA A 272 -6.55 2.27 0.43
N VAL A 273 -5.76 3.33 0.41
CA VAL A 273 -4.56 3.48 1.23
C VAL A 273 -4.59 4.81 1.97
N LEU A 274 -4.16 4.76 3.22
CA LEU A 274 -3.95 5.90 4.09
C LEU A 274 -2.45 6.06 4.35
N ASP A 275 -1.97 7.30 4.50
CA ASP A 275 -0.60 7.53 4.95
C ASP A 275 -0.41 7.14 6.42
N LEU A 276 0.83 6.80 6.80
CA LEU A 276 1.14 6.29 8.14
C LEU A 276 0.94 7.34 9.24
N ASN A 277 1.06 8.64 8.93
CA ASN A 277 0.88 9.69 9.92
C ASN A 277 -0.60 9.94 10.20
N SER A 278 -1.44 9.90 9.16
CA SER A 278 -2.89 9.96 9.29
C SER A 278 -3.45 8.70 9.95
N LEU A 279 -2.84 7.53 9.71
CA LEU A 279 -3.22 6.28 10.37
C LEU A 279 -3.05 6.35 11.89
N LYS A 280 -2.00 7.03 12.39
CA LYS A 280 -1.78 7.24 13.83
C LYS A 280 -2.85 8.10 14.52
N LEU A 281 -3.61 8.87 13.75
CA LEU A 281 -4.72 9.67 14.27
C LEU A 281 -6.01 8.85 14.45
N LEU A 282 -6.02 7.60 13.97
CA LEU A 282 -7.19 6.72 14.01
C LEU A 282 -6.98 5.55 14.98
N ASN A 283 -8.07 5.16 15.64
CA ASN A 283 -8.17 3.87 16.31
C ASN A 283 -8.76 2.81 15.34
N ALA A 284 -8.86 1.56 15.78
CA ALA A 284 -9.40 0.47 14.96
C ALA A 284 -10.81 0.77 14.43
N ALA A 285 -11.72 1.26 15.29
CA ALA A 285 -13.08 1.63 14.91
C ALA A 285 -13.12 2.74 13.84
N GLY A 286 -12.21 3.71 13.91
CA GLY A 286 -12.11 4.77 12.90
C GLY A 286 -11.67 4.25 11.53
N VAL A 287 -10.75 3.28 11.50
CA VAL A 287 -10.33 2.61 10.27
C VAL A 287 -11.44 1.72 9.71
N GLU A 288 -12.19 1.02 10.55
CA GLU A 288 -13.35 0.22 10.13
C GLU A 288 -14.47 1.08 9.56
N ALA A 289 -14.78 2.21 10.20
CA ALA A 289 -15.76 3.18 9.71
C ALA A 289 -15.32 3.78 8.36
N LEU A 290 -14.02 4.06 8.21
CA LEU A 290 -13.46 4.49 6.93
C LEU A 290 -13.58 3.38 5.87
N ALA A 291 -13.23 2.13 6.20
CA ALA A 291 -13.35 1.01 5.26
C ALA A 291 -14.81 0.78 4.84
N ALA A 292 -15.77 0.99 5.75
CA ALA A 292 -17.20 0.87 5.48
C ALA A 292 -17.74 1.96 4.54
N SER A 293 -17.12 3.15 4.47
CA SER A 293 -17.50 4.16 3.46
C SER A 293 -17.10 3.76 2.03
N PHE A 294 -16.19 2.79 1.88
CA PHE A 294 -15.83 2.16 0.60
C PHE A 294 -16.53 0.81 0.41
N SER A 295 -17.76 0.72 0.92
CA SER A 295 -18.60 -0.47 0.78
C SER A 295 -19.21 -0.59 -0.62
N GLY A 296 -19.65 -1.81 -0.91
CA GLY A 296 -20.17 -2.19 -2.22
C GLY A 296 -19.08 -2.76 -3.12
N VAL A 297 -19.49 -3.76 -3.90
CA VAL A 297 -18.70 -4.31 -5.00
C VAL A 297 -18.94 -3.39 -6.21
N PRO A 298 -17.91 -2.97 -6.96
CA PRO A 298 -18.14 -2.15 -8.14
C PRO A 298 -19.03 -2.88 -9.15
N ALA A 299 -19.81 -2.11 -9.93
CA ALA A 299 -20.66 -2.70 -10.95
C ALA A 299 -19.83 -3.39 -12.05
N THR A 300 -20.42 -4.32 -12.78
CA THR A 300 -19.81 -4.93 -13.97
C THR A 300 -19.29 -3.85 -14.91
N ASN A 301 -18.08 -4.04 -15.45
CA ASN A 301 -17.34 -3.09 -16.30
C ASN A 301 -16.91 -1.78 -15.64
N MET A 302 -17.10 -1.61 -14.33
CA MET A 302 -16.57 -0.47 -13.60
C MET A 302 -15.24 -0.84 -12.96
N MET A 303 -14.22 0.01 -13.08
CA MET A 303 -12.94 -0.18 -12.38
C MET A 303 -13.09 0.11 -10.87
N PRO A 304 -12.31 -0.53 -9.97
CA PRO A 304 -12.43 -0.29 -8.52
C PRO A 304 -12.20 1.17 -8.14
N VAL A 305 -11.15 1.78 -8.73
CA VAL A 305 -10.83 3.19 -8.48
C VAL A 305 -11.94 4.10 -8.99
N GLN A 306 -12.58 3.78 -10.12
CA GLN A 306 -13.69 4.58 -10.64
C GLN A 306 -14.88 4.62 -9.68
N LYS A 307 -15.24 3.48 -9.07
CA LYS A 307 -16.29 3.42 -8.04
C LYS A 307 -15.94 4.30 -6.84
N TRP A 308 -14.75 4.12 -6.28
CA TRP A 308 -14.33 4.81 -5.07
C TRP A 308 -13.96 6.28 -5.28
N MET A 309 -13.60 6.69 -6.50
CA MET A 309 -13.32 8.10 -6.80
C MET A 309 -14.54 8.97 -6.52
N ALA A 310 -15.74 8.50 -6.85
CA ALA A 310 -16.99 9.19 -6.52
C ALA A 310 -17.17 9.37 -5.00
N ASP A 311 -16.77 8.35 -4.22
CA ASP A 311 -16.86 8.36 -2.75
C ASP A 311 -15.80 9.28 -2.13
N THR A 312 -14.59 9.37 -2.70
CA THR A 312 -13.52 10.27 -2.22
C THR A 312 -13.66 11.73 -2.65
N ALA A 313 -14.33 12.01 -3.78
CA ALA A 313 -14.48 13.36 -4.31
C ALA A 313 -15.33 14.25 -3.37
N ASN A 314 -16.27 13.64 -2.65
CA ASN A 314 -17.16 14.32 -1.72
C ASN A 314 -16.80 13.96 -0.27
N LEU A 315 -16.14 14.87 0.44
CA LEU A 315 -15.75 14.69 1.85
C LEU A 315 -16.93 14.42 2.80
N THR A 316 -18.16 14.67 2.37
CA THR A 316 -19.41 14.37 3.07
C THR A 316 -19.76 12.88 3.05
N ASN A 317 -19.23 12.12 2.08
CA ASN A 317 -19.44 10.67 1.97
C ASN A 317 -18.52 9.90 2.94
N LEU A 318 -17.48 10.56 3.44
CA LEU A 318 -16.60 10.02 4.48
C LEU A 318 -17.16 10.36 5.86
N PRO A 319 -16.98 9.49 6.87
CA PRO A 319 -17.53 9.72 8.20
C PRO A 319 -17.10 11.07 8.79
N ALA A 320 -18.07 11.91 9.17
CA ALA A 320 -17.81 13.26 9.68
C ALA A 320 -17.00 13.26 11.00
N ALA A 321 -17.07 12.17 11.76
CA ALA A 321 -16.29 11.95 12.97
C ALA A 321 -14.77 11.84 12.72
N LEU A 322 -14.34 11.58 11.48
CA LEU A 322 -12.92 11.45 11.16
C LEU A 322 -12.27 12.83 11.00
N PRO A 323 -11.05 13.03 11.55
CA PRO A 323 -10.29 14.25 11.36
C PRO A 323 -10.15 14.61 9.88
N GLN A 324 -10.32 15.89 9.54
CA GLN A 324 -10.15 16.38 8.16
C GLN A 324 -8.81 15.97 7.51
N PRO A 325 -7.66 15.96 8.23
CA PRO A 325 -6.39 15.50 7.67
C PRO A 325 -6.43 14.05 7.18
N VAL A 326 -7.20 13.18 7.83
CA VAL A 326 -7.36 11.77 7.46
C VAL A 326 -8.19 11.68 6.18
N ARG A 327 -9.34 12.36 6.15
CA ARG A 327 -10.27 12.34 5.01
C ARG A 327 -9.62 12.83 3.71
N SER A 328 -8.74 13.83 3.77
CA SER A 328 -8.03 14.34 2.58
C SER A 328 -6.81 13.51 2.17
N SER A 329 -6.35 12.61 3.04
CA SER A 329 -5.16 11.78 2.82
C SER A 329 -5.44 10.43 2.18
N VAL A 330 -6.72 10.03 2.05
CA VAL A 330 -7.08 8.78 1.38
C VAL A 330 -6.63 8.83 -0.08
N ARG A 331 -5.98 7.77 -0.52
CA ARG A 331 -5.54 7.57 -1.90
C ARG A 331 -6.02 6.22 -2.40
N LEU A 332 -6.36 6.17 -3.68
CA LEU A 332 -6.86 4.98 -4.35
C LEU A 332 -5.85 4.59 -5.41
N TYR A 333 -5.53 3.30 -5.47
CA TYR A 333 -4.65 2.76 -6.49
C TYR A 333 -5.24 1.49 -7.05
N GLN A 334 -4.90 1.18 -8.30
CA GLN A 334 -5.21 -0.09 -8.93
C GLN A 334 -4.03 -0.60 -9.73
N ARG A 335 -3.95 -1.93 -9.86
CA ARG A 335 -3.02 -2.60 -10.76
C ARG A 335 -3.70 -3.79 -11.41
N VAL A 336 -3.31 -4.05 -12.65
CA VAL A 336 -3.81 -5.15 -13.47
C VAL A 336 -2.71 -6.18 -13.62
N TYR A 337 -3.04 -7.45 -13.39
CA TYR A 337 -2.14 -8.60 -13.47
C TYR A 337 -2.63 -9.57 -14.54
N PRO A 338 -1.91 -9.75 -15.66
CA PRO A 338 -2.31 -10.73 -16.67
C PRO A 338 -2.16 -12.16 -16.13
N VAL A 339 -3.21 -12.97 -16.30
CA VAL A 339 -3.24 -14.37 -15.85
C VAL A 339 -3.16 -15.33 -17.03
N THR A 340 -3.93 -15.10 -18.09
CA THR A 340 -3.82 -15.89 -19.33
C THR A 340 -3.38 -14.96 -20.46
N PRO A 341 -2.26 -15.26 -21.14
CA PRO A 341 -1.92 -14.55 -22.36
C PRO A 341 -2.93 -14.91 -23.47
N TYR A 342 -3.33 -13.89 -24.24
CA TYR A 342 -4.13 -14.06 -25.46
C TYR A 342 -3.46 -15.08 -26.39
N GLY A 343 -4.15 -16.19 -26.69
CA GLY A 343 -3.67 -17.26 -27.58
C GLY A 343 -3.35 -18.61 -26.91
N SER A 344 -3.68 -18.81 -25.63
CA SER A 344 -3.49 -20.10 -24.94
C SER A 344 -4.71 -21.04 -24.99
N ARG A 345 -5.80 -20.59 -25.62
CA ARG A 345 -7.04 -21.34 -25.84
C ARG A 345 -7.19 -21.54 -27.35
N GLU A 346 -6.41 -22.48 -27.89
CA GLU A 346 -6.62 -23.06 -29.23
C GLU A 346 -7.22 -24.46 -29.07
#